data_AF-A0A3S3SIE4-F1
#
_entry.id   AF-A0A3S3SIE4-F1
#
_cell.length_a   1.000
_cell.length_b   1.000
_cell.length_c   1.000
_cell.angle_alpha   90.00
_cell.angle_beta   90.00
_cell.angle_gamma   90.00
#
_symmetry.space_group_name_H-M   'P 1'
#
loop_
_entity.id
_entity.type
_entity.pdbx_description
1 polymer ?
#
loop_
_entity_poly.entity_id
_entity_poly.type
_entity_poly.pdbx_seq_one_letter_code
_entity_poly.pdbx_strand_id
1 'polypeptide(L)' 'MGKAGYLTKKYTKGKFYIYVRQSYRESNSVKHRYLFSFGVMPEALNKMHRILEQEESFPETLSESHFTLEDVYDWI' A
#
# COMPACT_ATOMS: atom_id res chain seq x y z
N MET A 1 4.79 -11.97 -12.78
CA MET A 1 5.69 -11.03 -12.08
C MET A 1 4.88 -10.33 -10.98
N GLY A 2 5.09 -10.69 -9.72
CA GLY A 2 4.50 -10.07 -8.51
C GLY A 2 5.11 -10.76 -7.27
N LYS A 3 5.42 -10.12 -6.14
CA LYS A 3 5.33 -8.72 -5.71
C LYS A 3 6.62 -8.30 -5.01
N ALA A 4 7.14 -7.12 -5.33
CA ALA A 4 8.06 -6.38 -4.46
C ALA A 4 7.36 -5.09 -4.03
N GLY A 5 6.30 -5.22 -3.22
CA GLY A 5 5.57 -4.11 -2.65
C GLY A 5 5.88 -3.93 -1.17
N TYR A 6 5.93 -2.69 -0.70
CA TYR A 6 6.15 -2.37 0.70
C TYR A 6 5.40 -1.10 1.08
N LEU A 7 5.06 -0.97 2.36
CA LEU A 7 4.56 0.28 2.91
C LEU A 7 5.65 1.34 2.94
N THR A 8 5.27 2.55 2.55
CA THR A 8 6.12 3.73 2.72
C THR A 8 5.34 4.84 3.39
N LYS A 9 5.98 5.46 4.40
CA LYS A 9 5.50 6.68 5.02
C LYS A 9 6.11 7.89 4.30
N LYS A 10 5.30 8.90 4.01
CA LYS A 10 5.77 10.15 3.43
C LYS A 10 5.21 11.32 4.23
N TYR A 11 6.09 12.23 4.64
CA TYR A 11 5.68 13.47 5.28
C TYR A 11 5.40 14.53 4.23
N THR A 12 4.21 15.12 4.25
CA THR A 12 3.84 16.24 3.37
C THR A 12 2.82 17.13 4.06
N LYS A 13 2.97 18.45 3.90
CA LYS A 13 2.03 19.46 4.46
C LYS A 13 1.70 19.24 5.94
N GLY A 14 2.69 18.88 6.76
CA GLY A 14 2.49 18.70 8.21
C GLY A 14 1.93 17.33 8.62
N LYS A 15 1.71 16.41 7.68
CA LYS A 15 1.03 15.13 7.93
C LYS A 15 1.84 13.95 7.38
N PHE A 16 1.78 12.80 8.07
CA PHE A 16 2.32 11.55 7.56
C PHE A 16 1.26 10.82 6.75
N TYR A 17 1.61 10.43 5.53
CA TYR A 17 0.77 9.64 4.65
C TYR A 17 1.36 8.25 4.46
N ILE A 18 0.50 7.24 4.44
CA ILE A 18 0.87 5.84 4.21
C ILE A 18 0.47 5.43 2.79
N TYR A 19 1.44 4.88 2.07
CA TYR A 19 1.27 4.41 0.70
C TYR A 19 1.80 2.99 0.53
N VAL A 20 1.23 2.26 -0.41
CA VAL A 20 1.83 1.04 -0.95
C VAL A 20 2.68 1.43 -2.16
N ARG A 21 3.96 1.07 -2.13
CA ARG A 21 4.89 1.32 -3.24
C ARG A 21 5.39 -0.01 -3.78
N GLN A 22 5.43 -0.15 -5.09
CA GLN A 22 5.96 -1.33 -5.76
C GLN A 22 7.22 -0.99 -6.55
N SER A 23 8.24 -1.81 -6.37
CA SER A 23 9.46 -1.76 -7.17
C SER A 23 9.33 -2.72 -8.35
N TYR A 24 9.69 -2.25 -9.55
CA TYR A 24 9.69 -3.06 -10.76
C TYR A 24 10.94 -2.76 -11.59
N ARG A 25 11.39 -3.73 -12.37
CA ARG A 25 12.56 -3.59 -13.23
C ARG A 25 12.10 -3.28 -14.65
N GLU A 26 12.63 -2.20 -15.23
CA GLU A 26 12.35 -1.81 -16.61
C GLU A 26 13.68 -1.55 -17.33
N SER A 27 13.93 -2.33 -18.39
CA SER A 27 15.07 -2.32 -19.33
C SER A 27 16.48 -2.46 -18.74
N ASN A 28 16.81 -1.79 -17.63
CA ASN A 28 17.99 -2.03 -16.79
C ASN A 28 17.97 -1.27 -15.45
N SER A 29 16.89 -0.54 -15.15
CA SER A 29 16.76 0.26 -13.94
C SER A 29 15.63 -0.25 -13.05
N VAL A 30 15.82 -0.15 -11.73
CA VAL A 30 14.73 -0.34 -10.76
C VAL A 30 13.94 0.96 -10.71
N LYS A 31 12.67 0.87 -11.09
CA LYS A 31 11.69 1.94 -10.93
C LYS A 31 10.76 1.62 -9.78
N HIS A 32 10.11 2.65 -9.28
CA HIS A 32 9.13 2.50 -8.22
C HIS A 32 7.87 3.29 -8.56
N ARG A 33 6.71 2.69 -8.34
CA ARG A 33 5.41 3.35 -8.50
C ARG A 33 4.61 3.27 -7.21
N TYR A 34 3.82 4.30 -6.95
CA TYR A 34 2.81 4.26 -5.90
C TYR A 34 1.60 3.52 -6.44
N LEU A 35 1.17 2.47 -5.73
CA LEU A 35 0.02 1.66 -6.10
C LEU A 35 -1.25 2.16 -5.44
N PHE A 36 -1.17 2.45 -4.14
CA PHE A 36 -2.33 2.83 -3.35
C PHE A 36 -1.94 3.78 -2.22
N SER A 37 -2.88 4.62 -1.80
CA SER A 37 -2.74 5.54 -0.66
C SER A 37 -3.76 5.16 0.40
N PHE A 38 -3.30 4.69 1.56
CA PHE A 38 -4.17 4.48 2.71
C PHE A 38 -4.62 5.81 3.34
N GLY A 39 -3.88 6.90 3.08
CA GLY A 39 -4.23 8.23 3.54
C GLY A 39 -3.29 8.72 4.64
N VAL A 40 -3.79 9.62 5.47
CA VAL A 40 -3.04 10.27 6.56
C VAL A 40 -3.04 9.39 7.82
N MET A 41 -1.97 9.41 8.60
CA MET A 41 -1.98 8.85 9.96
C MET A 41 -2.73 9.77 10.94
N PRO A 42 -3.59 9.22 11.83
CA PRO A 42 -3.78 7.79 12.11
C PRO A 42 -4.86 7.11 11.25
N GLU A 43 -5.62 7.84 10.43
CA GLU A 43 -6.76 7.30 9.67
C GLU A 43 -6.36 6.16 8.73
N ALA A 44 -5.15 6.20 8.18
CA ALA A 44 -4.57 5.15 7.36
C ALA A 44 -4.49 3.81 8.09
N LEU A 45 -4.10 3.82 9.37
CA LEU A 45 -4.03 2.60 10.19
C LEU A 45 -5.44 2.03 10.43
N ASN A 46 -6.40 2.89 10.78
CA ASN A 46 -7.80 2.49 10.95
C ASN A 46 -8.36 1.88 9.65
N LYS A 47 -8.02 2.47 8.50
CA LYS A 47 -8.42 1.95 7.19
C LYS A 47 -7.83 0.56 6.93
N MET A 48 -6.55 0.35 7.25
CA MET A 48 -5.92 -0.97 7.13
C MET A 48 -6.61 -2.01 8.03
N HIS A 49 -6.93 -1.66 9.28
CA HIS A 49 -7.68 -2.55 10.18
C HIS A 49 -9.07 -2.90 9.63
N ARG A 50 -9.84 -1.91 9.15
CA ARG A 50 -11.16 -2.15 8.53
C ARG A 50 -11.11 -3.08 7.33
N ILE A 51 -10.05 -2.98 6.52
CA ILE A 51 -9.82 -3.90 5.40
C ILE A 51 -9.56 -5.32 5.91
N LEU A 52 -8.75 -5.48 6.97
CA LEU A 52 -8.47 -6.79 7.58
C LEU A 52 -9.71 -7.40 8.24
N GLU A 53 -10.53 -6.58 8.89
CA GLU A 53 -11.79 -6.96 9.53
C GLU A 53 -12.91 -7.19 8.50
N GLN A 54 -12.63 -7.00 7.20
CA GLN A 54 -13.59 -7.12 6.09
C GLN A 54 -14.77 -6.14 6.18
N GLU A 55 -14.63 -5.07 6.97
CA GLU A 55 -15.59 -3.97 7.04
C GLU A 55 -15.50 -3.05 5.81
N GLU A 56 -14.33 -3.02 5.14
CA GLU A 56 -14.11 -2.29 3.90
C GLU A 56 -13.58 -3.24 2.80
N SER A 57 -14.07 -3.06 1.57
CA SER A 57 -13.62 -3.84 0.43
C SER A 57 -12.12 -3.65 0.18
N PHE A 58 -11.45 -4.75 -0.15
CA PHE A 58 -10.03 -4.71 -0.52
C PHE A 58 -9.81 -3.82 -1.76
N PRO A 59 -8.83 -2.91 -1.77
CA PRO A 59 -8.64 -1.99 -2.88
C PRO A 59 -8.35 -2.72 -4.20
N GLU A 60 -9.14 -2.44 -5.25
CA GLU A 60 -8.98 -3.07 -6.57
C GLU A 60 -7.57 -2.88 -7.13
N THR A 61 -7.00 -1.69 -7.03
CA THR A 61 -5.61 -1.39 -7.44
C THR A 61 -4.55 -2.31 -6.81
N LEU A 62 -4.76 -2.71 -5.55
CA LEU A 62 -3.89 -3.68 -4.90
C LEU A 62 -4.16 -5.08 -5.44
N SER A 63 -5.42 -5.47 -5.59
CA SER A 63 -5.82 -6.78 -6.16
C SER A 63 -5.28 -6.99 -7.58
N GLU A 64 -5.38 -5.98 -8.45
CA GLU A 64 -4.80 -5.97 -9.81
C GLU A 64 -3.28 -6.12 -9.80
N SER A 65 -2.63 -5.63 -8.73
CA SER A 65 -1.20 -5.81 -8.48
C SER A 65 -0.88 -7.12 -7.73
N HIS A 66 -1.86 -8.02 -7.66
CA HIS A 66 -1.89 -9.31 -6.97
C HIS A 66 -1.88 -9.23 -5.44
N PHE A 67 -1.95 -8.01 -4.85
CA PHE A 67 -2.35 -7.65 -3.46
C PHE A 67 -3.29 -8.66 -2.77
N THR A 68 -2.99 -9.18 -1.58
CA THR A 68 -3.96 -9.89 -0.74
C THR A 68 -4.08 -9.24 0.64
N LEU A 69 -5.07 -9.68 1.43
CA LEU A 69 -5.24 -9.27 2.83
C LEU A 69 -4.05 -9.68 3.71
N GLU A 70 -3.40 -10.78 3.38
CA GLU A 70 -2.20 -11.27 4.09
C GLU A 70 -1.05 -10.27 3.98
N ASP A 71 -0.83 -9.65 2.80
CA ASP A 71 0.19 -8.60 2.69
C ASP A 71 -0.14 -7.38 3.54
N VAL A 72 -1.43 -7.03 3.65
CA VAL A 72 -1.87 -5.91 4.50
C VAL A 72 -1.65 -6.24 5.97
N TYR A 73 -1.87 -7.49 6.37
CA TYR A 73 -1.60 -7.97 7.72
C TYR A 73 -0.10 -7.90 8.05
N ASP A 74 0.75 -8.35 7.13
CA ASP A 74 2.22 -8.30 7.29
C ASP A 74 2.80 -6.87 7.36
N TRP A 75 2.03 -5.88 6.92
CA TRP A 75 2.45 -4.49 6.91
C TRP A 75 2.17 -3.71 8.20
N ILE A 76 1.26 -4.21 9.05
CA ILE A 76 0.90 -3.60 10.35
C ILE A 76 1.91 -4.02 11.42
#